data_AF-A0A351FVV6-F1
#
_entry.id   AF-A0A351FVV6-F1
#
_cell.length_a   1.000
_cell.length_b   1.000
_cell.length_c   1.000
_cell.angle_alpha   90.00
_cell.angle_beta   90.00
_cell.angle_gamma   90.00
#
_symmetry.space_group_name_H-M   'P 1'
#
loop_
_entity.id
_entity.type
_entity.pdbx_description
1 polymer ?
#
loop_
_entity_poly.entity_id
_entity_poly.type
_entity_poly.pdbx_seq_one_letter_code
_entity_poly.pdbx_strand_id
1 'polypeptide(L)'
;MNAEDASATWDVLIQCAEDFVAAWEADDEVPSLADIVPQEPLVTRRLALGELIKIDLEYRWNRQAYKRIEDYVAEFPELRDDSGVPCDLICEEYQIRKVSGEDVKPAEYCDRFPDEWPQVERLLGIQSVAATVTLHARQQACQLEVGETIDDFDLLIKLGSGAFATVFLARQRSLQRLVALKVAAN
;
A
#
# COMPACT_ATOMS: atom_id res chain seq x y z
N MET A 1 -16.41 0.86 14.77
CA MET A 1 -16.44 0.11 13.51
C MET A 1 -16.66 -1.34 13.87
N ASN A 2 -17.84 -1.88 13.59
CA ASN A 2 -18.12 -3.30 13.84
C ASN A 2 -17.45 -4.17 12.78
N ALA A 3 -17.28 -5.47 13.04
CA ALA A 3 -16.64 -6.38 12.10
C ALA A 3 -17.36 -6.44 10.73
N GLU A 4 -18.68 -6.23 10.71
CA GLU A 4 -19.49 -6.15 9.49
C GLU A 4 -19.21 -4.86 8.69
N ASP A 5 -19.05 -3.72 9.36
CA ASP A 5 -18.71 -2.43 8.71
C ASP A 5 -17.31 -2.48 8.07
N ALA A 6 -16.37 -3.17 8.73
CA ALA A 6 -15.03 -3.36 8.22
C ALA A 6 -15.05 -4.23 6.95
N SER A 7 -15.77 -5.36 6.97
CA SER A 7 -15.91 -6.24 5.79
C SER A 7 -16.51 -5.49 4.59
N ALA A 8 -17.60 -4.74 4.81
CA ALA A 8 -18.24 -3.97 3.74
C ALA A 8 -17.31 -2.87 3.18
N THR A 9 -16.51 -2.23 4.03
CA THR A 9 -15.50 -1.25 3.59
C THR A 9 -14.42 -1.92 2.73
N TRP A 10 -13.95 -3.11 3.12
CA TRP A 10 -12.97 -3.86 2.34
C TRP A 10 -13.51 -4.29 0.98
N ASP A 11 -14.75 -4.76 0.91
CA ASP A 11 -15.38 -5.15 -0.36
C ASP A 11 -15.47 -3.97 -1.34
N VAL A 12 -15.80 -2.77 -0.83
CA VAL A 12 -15.81 -1.54 -1.64
C VAL A 12 -14.42 -1.20 -2.16
N LEU A 13 -13.38 -1.30 -1.33
CA LEU A 13 -12.01 -1.03 -1.75
C LEU A 13 -11.54 -1.98 -2.84
N ILE A 14 -11.86 -3.27 -2.71
CA ILE A 14 -11.53 -4.29 -3.70
C ILE A 14 -12.22 -3.97 -5.03
N GLN A 15 -13.53 -3.68 -5.00
CA GLN A 15 -14.28 -3.38 -6.22
C GLN A 15 -13.72 -2.13 -6.93
N CYS A 16 -13.46 -1.05 -6.19
CA CYS A 16 -12.86 0.15 -6.76
C CYS A 16 -11.50 -0.12 -7.40
N ALA A 17 -10.67 -0.95 -6.78
CA ALA A 17 -9.36 -1.32 -7.34
C ALA A 17 -9.49 -2.14 -8.62
N GLU A 18 -10.38 -3.14 -8.63
CA GLU A 18 -10.66 -3.96 -9.81
C GLU A 18 -11.20 -3.11 -10.97
N ASP A 19 -12.17 -2.24 -10.71
CA ASP A 19 -12.75 -1.34 -11.71
C ASP A 19 -11.69 -0.39 -12.29
N PHE A 20 -10.78 0.10 -11.45
CA PHE A 20 -9.71 1.00 -11.88
C PHE A 20 -8.63 0.32 -12.70
N VAL A 21 -8.21 -0.88 -12.30
CA VAL A 21 -7.30 -1.72 -13.08
C VAL A 21 -7.93 -2.03 -14.44
N ALA A 22 -9.19 -2.44 -14.46
CA ALA A 22 -9.91 -2.71 -15.69
C ALA A 22 -9.99 -1.46 -16.60
N ALA A 23 -10.21 -0.27 -16.02
CA ALA A 23 -10.21 0.98 -16.78
C ALA A 23 -8.84 1.29 -17.40
N TRP A 24 -7.75 1.11 -16.63
CA TRP A 24 -6.38 1.25 -17.14
C TRP A 24 -6.06 0.24 -18.25
N GLU A 25 -6.56 -0.99 -18.17
CA GLU A 25 -6.29 -2.04 -19.16
C GLU A 25 -7.16 -1.92 -20.43
N ALA A 26 -8.35 -1.31 -20.33
CA ALA A 26 -9.31 -1.22 -21.42
C ALA A 26 -8.94 -0.15 -22.45
N ASP A 27 -8.41 1.00 -22.01
CA ASP A 27 -8.05 2.13 -22.88
C ASP A 27 -6.58 2.54 -22.69
N ASP A 28 -6.02 3.19 -23.70
CA ASP A 28 -4.71 3.84 -23.59
C ASP A 28 -4.83 5.22 -22.89
N GLU A 29 -6.06 5.74 -22.75
CA GLU A 29 -6.35 6.95 -21.98
C GLU A 29 -6.19 6.76 -20.46
N VAL A 30 -5.78 7.84 -19.78
CA VAL A 30 -5.58 7.86 -18.33
C VAL A 30 -6.93 7.96 -17.61
N PRO A 31 -7.35 6.95 -16.84
CA PRO A 31 -8.62 6.98 -16.13
C PRO A 31 -8.65 8.04 -15.03
N SER A 32 -9.84 8.59 -14.78
CA SER A 32 -10.08 9.57 -13.74
C SER A 32 -10.36 8.88 -12.40
N LEU A 33 -9.50 9.12 -11.40
CA LEU A 33 -9.72 8.64 -10.03
C LEU A 33 -11.04 9.12 -9.44
N ALA A 34 -11.46 10.35 -9.77
CA ALA A 34 -12.67 10.96 -9.21
C ALA A 34 -13.96 10.20 -9.57
N ASP A 35 -13.96 9.47 -10.69
CA ASP A 35 -15.11 8.72 -11.20
C ASP A 35 -15.27 7.37 -10.51
N ILE A 36 -14.20 6.84 -9.91
CA ILE A 36 -14.16 5.47 -9.35
C ILE A 36 -14.15 5.49 -7.83
N VAL A 37 -13.54 6.51 -7.22
CA VAL A 37 -13.46 6.64 -5.77
C VAL A 37 -14.88 6.84 -5.18
N PRO A 38 -15.24 6.13 -4.10
CA PRO A 38 -16.53 6.32 -3.44
C PRO A 38 -16.64 7.74 -2.87
N GLN A 39 -17.84 8.33 -2.96
CA GLN A 39 -18.05 9.70 -2.49
C GLN A 39 -18.25 9.77 -0.96
N GLU A 40 -18.90 8.75 -0.39
CA GLU A 40 -19.14 8.63 1.05
C GLU A 40 -19.11 7.15 1.46
N PRO A 41 -18.77 6.84 2.73
CA PRO A 41 -18.29 7.75 3.78
C PRO A 41 -16.88 8.31 3.49
N LEU A 42 -16.59 9.54 3.94
CA LEU A 42 -15.26 10.17 3.79
C LEU A 42 -14.08 9.31 4.24
N VAL A 43 -14.27 8.47 5.27
CA VAL A 43 -13.23 7.52 5.74
C VAL A 43 -12.91 6.48 4.67
N THR A 44 -13.94 5.86 4.07
CA THR A 44 -13.79 4.88 2.99
C THR A 44 -13.22 5.54 1.74
N ARG A 45 -13.65 6.76 1.43
CA ARG A 45 -13.10 7.57 0.34
C ARG A 45 -11.61 7.79 0.49
N ARG A 46 -11.13 8.20 1.67
CA ARG A 46 -9.70 8.40 1.95
C ARG A 46 -8.89 7.11 1.79
N LEU A 47 -9.40 5.99 2.30
CA LEU A 47 -8.76 4.69 2.14
C LEU A 47 -8.67 4.29 0.66
N ALA A 48 -9.76 4.49 -0.09
CA ALA A 48 -9.81 4.20 -1.52
C ALA A 48 -8.82 5.06 -2.29
N LEU A 49 -8.77 6.38 -2.03
CA LEU A 49 -7.78 7.26 -2.65
C LEU A 49 -6.36 6.79 -2.40
N GLY A 50 -6.02 6.41 -1.16
CA GLY A 50 -4.69 5.91 -0.83
C GLY A 50 -4.30 4.68 -1.64
N GLU A 51 -5.19 3.69 -1.78
CA GLU A 51 -4.89 2.46 -2.52
C GLU A 51 -4.92 2.68 -4.05
N LEU A 52 -5.90 3.43 -4.56
CA LEU A 52 -6.01 3.69 -6.00
C LEU A 52 -4.87 4.58 -6.52
N ILE A 53 -4.37 5.54 -5.73
CA ILE A 53 -3.22 6.35 -6.14
C ILE A 53 -1.96 5.50 -6.30
N LYS A 54 -1.74 4.49 -5.45
CA LYS A 54 -0.59 3.57 -5.59
C LYS A 54 -0.66 2.82 -6.93
N ILE A 55 -1.85 2.32 -7.27
CA ILE A 55 -2.11 1.67 -8.57
C ILE A 55 -1.89 2.68 -9.71
N ASP A 56 -2.44 3.88 -9.59
CA ASP A 56 -2.33 4.94 -10.61
C ASP A 56 -0.87 5.32 -10.88
N LEU A 57 -0.05 5.45 -9.84
CA LEU A 57 1.38 5.73 -9.95
C LEU A 57 2.09 4.62 -10.74
N GLU A 58 1.81 3.36 -10.45
CA GLU A 58 2.43 2.22 -11.14
C GLU A 58 2.13 2.24 -12.65
N TYR A 59 0.85 2.39 -13.02
CA TYR A 59 0.44 2.45 -14.43
C TYR A 59 1.00 3.69 -15.13
N ARG A 60 0.96 4.86 -14.49
CA ARG A 60 1.50 6.11 -15.06
C ARG A 60 2.99 6.02 -15.32
N TRP A 61 3.78 5.45 -14.41
CA TRP A 61 5.22 5.33 -14.64
C TRP A 61 5.54 4.36 -15.76
N ASN A 62 4.80 3.26 -15.87
CA ASN A 62 4.94 2.29 -16.97
C ASN A 62 4.57 2.90 -18.34
N ARG A 63 3.58 3.82 -18.38
CA ARG A 63 3.15 4.53 -19.60
C ARG A 63 3.83 5.88 -19.83
N GLN A 64 4.82 6.25 -19.00
CA GLN A 64 5.50 7.55 -19.05
C GLN A 64 4.57 8.78 -18.88
N ALA A 65 3.40 8.60 -18.26
CA ALA A 65 2.40 9.63 -17.97
C ALA A 65 2.53 10.14 -16.52
N TYR A 66 3.75 10.47 -16.11
CA TYR A 66 4.15 10.75 -14.73
C TYR A 66 3.28 11.82 -14.04
N LYS A 67 2.95 11.59 -12.77
CA LYS A 67 2.20 12.51 -11.92
C LYS A 67 2.75 12.44 -10.50
N ARG A 68 2.94 13.57 -9.83
CA ARG A 68 3.57 13.62 -8.50
C ARG A 68 2.52 13.60 -7.39
N ILE A 69 2.93 13.20 -6.18
CA ILE A 69 2.06 13.19 -4.98
C ILE A 69 1.39 14.55 -4.75
N GLU A 70 2.10 15.65 -4.96
CA GLU A 70 1.58 17.01 -4.79
C GLU A 70 0.42 17.31 -5.75
N ASP A 71 0.43 16.75 -6.96
CA ASP A 71 -0.66 16.91 -7.92
C ASP A 71 -1.92 16.19 -7.43
N TYR A 72 -1.77 15.00 -6.84
CA TYR A 72 -2.91 14.30 -6.21
C TYR A 72 -3.44 15.04 -4.99
N VAL A 73 -2.57 15.61 -4.17
CA VAL A 73 -2.98 16.41 -3.00
C VAL A 73 -3.70 17.69 -3.43
N ALA A 74 -3.31 18.30 -4.55
CA ALA A 74 -4.01 19.45 -5.12
C ALA A 74 -5.41 19.09 -5.66
N GLU A 75 -5.56 17.91 -6.27
CA GLU A 75 -6.85 17.42 -6.79
C GLU A 75 -7.76 16.86 -5.69
N PHE A 76 -7.19 16.22 -4.67
CA PHE A 76 -7.88 15.60 -3.55
C PHE A 76 -7.32 16.13 -2.22
N PRO A 77 -7.71 17.34 -1.80
CA PRO A 77 -7.25 17.94 -0.55
C PRO A 77 -7.53 17.07 0.68
N GLU A 78 -8.53 16.18 0.60
CA GLU A 78 -8.83 15.20 1.63
C GLU A 78 -7.69 14.20 1.90
N LEU A 79 -6.70 14.06 1.00
CA LEU A 79 -5.52 13.23 1.26
C LEU A 79 -4.68 13.76 2.42
N ARG A 80 -4.67 15.08 2.64
CA ARG A 80 -3.92 15.70 3.72
C ARG A 80 -4.78 15.75 4.98
N ASP A 81 -4.21 15.33 6.10
CA ASP A 81 -4.81 15.52 7.42
C ASP A 81 -3.85 16.26 8.37
N ASP A 82 -4.16 16.27 9.67
CA ASP A 82 -3.34 16.93 10.70
C ASP A 82 -1.92 16.34 10.81
N SER A 83 -1.71 15.11 10.32
CA SER A 83 -0.41 14.43 10.26
C SER A 83 0.33 14.65 8.94
N GLY A 84 -0.27 15.39 8.00
CA GLY A 84 0.33 15.70 6.70
C GLY A 84 -0.14 14.75 5.59
N VAL A 85 0.71 14.55 4.60
CA VAL A 85 0.45 13.61 3.49
C VAL A 85 0.76 12.18 3.93
N PRO A 86 -0.05 11.17 3.54
CA PRO A 86 0.19 9.79 3.89
C PRO A 86 1.59 9.32 3.46
N CYS A 87 2.41 8.94 4.44
CA CYS A 87 3.82 8.59 4.21
C CYS A 87 4.00 7.37 3.30
N ASP A 88 3.01 6.47 3.24
CA ASP A 88 3.00 5.32 2.35
C ASP A 88 2.91 5.73 0.87
N LEU A 89 2.14 6.78 0.54
CA LEU A 89 2.11 7.35 -0.82
C LEU A 89 3.45 7.95 -1.22
N ILE A 90 4.10 8.68 -0.32
CA ILE A 90 5.44 9.27 -0.57
C ILE A 90 6.47 8.16 -0.76
N CYS A 91 6.40 7.08 0.04
CA CYS A 91 7.24 5.91 -0.12
C CYS A 91 7.03 5.24 -1.48
N GLU A 92 5.78 5.11 -1.93
CA GLU A 92 5.44 4.48 -3.20
C GLU A 92 6.04 5.27 -4.38
N GLU A 93 5.85 6.60 -4.44
CA GLU A 93 6.46 7.43 -5.48
C GLU A 93 7.99 7.28 -5.50
N TYR A 94 8.63 7.30 -4.33
CA TYR A 94 10.09 7.12 -4.22
C TYR A 94 10.54 5.76 -4.78
N GLN A 95 9.84 4.68 -4.44
CA GLN A 95 10.20 3.33 -4.89
C GLN A 95 9.97 3.15 -6.39
N ILE A 96 8.81 3.58 -6.91
CA ILE A 96 8.48 3.46 -8.34
C ILE A 96 9.54 4.16 -9.19
N ARG A 97 9.87 5.41 -8.86
CA ARG A 97 10.90 6.17 -9.59
C ARG A 97 12.26 5.50 -9.55
N LYS A 98 12.64 4.95 -8.39
CA LYS A 98 13.92 4.24 -8.21
C LYS A 98 13.96 2.96 -9.05
N VAL A 99 12.86 2.20 -9.10
CA VAL A 99 12.74 0.98 -9.92
C VAL A 99 12.73 1.31 -11.42
N SER A 100 12.15 2.45 -11.81
CA SER A 100 12.21 2.97 -13.19
C SER A 100 13.61 3.45 -13.62
N GLY A 101 14.61 3.33 -12.74
CA GLY A 101 16.00 3.66 -13.05
C GLY A 101 16.34 5.15 -12.94
N GLU A 102 15.46 5.97 -12.36
CA GLU A 102 15.80 7.35 -12.02
C GLU A 102 16.82 7.39 -10.87
N ASP A 103 17.75 8.35 -10.92
CA ASP A 103 18.64 8.66 -9.80
C ASP A 103 17.89 9.47 -8.73
N VAL A 104 17.01 8.78 -8.00
CA VAL A 104 16.16 9.38 -6.97
C VAL A 104 16.94 9.61 -5.68
N LYS A 105 17.11 10.87 -5.30
CA LYS A 105 17.89 11.25 -4.12
C LYS A 105 16.98 11.43 -2.91
N PRO A 106 17.29 10.82 -1.76
CA PRO A 106 16.54 11.04 -0.52
C PRO A 106 16.43 12.52 -0.12
N ALA A 107 17.47 13.32 -0.41
CA ALA A 107 17.46 14.77 -0.16
C ALA A 107 16.33 15.52 -0.90
N GLU A 108 15.95 15.07 -2.10
CA GLU A 108 14.84 15.65 -2.86
C GLU A 108 13.53 15.58 -2.07
N TYR A 109 13.29 14.43 -1.42
CA TYR A 109 12.07 14.20 -0.65
C TYR A 109 12.12 14.84 0.73
N CYS A 110 13.32 14.98 1.31
CA CYS A 110 13.52 15.78 2.52
C CYS A 110 13.16 17.26 2.31
N ASP A 111 13.48 17.81 1.13
CA ASP A 111 13.14 19.20 0.78
C ASP A 111 11.65 19.37 0.44
N ARG A 112 11.04 18.38 -0.23
CA ARG A 112 9.63 18.41 -0.64
C ARG A 112 8.66 18.16 0.51
N PHE A 113 8.98 17.22 1.40
CA PHE A 113 8.13 16.76 2.50
C PHE A 113 8.87 16.83 3.83
N PRO A 114 9.32 18.01 4.30
CA PRO A 114 10.19 18.11 5.46
C PRO A 114 9.56 17.58 6.75
N ASP A 115 8.23 17.68 6.88
CA ASP A 115 7.51 17.24 8.06
C ASP A 115 7.26 15.72 8.05
N GLU A 116 6.98 15.14 6.88
CA GLU A 116 6.70 13.71 6.70
C GLU A 116 7.96 12.87 6.50
N TRP A 117 9.05 13.46 5.99
CA TRP A 117 10.28 12.77 5.62
C TRP A 117 10.90 11.94 6.73
N PRO A 118 10.97 12.39 8.00
CA PRO A 118 11.51 11.56 9.08
C PRO A 118 10.77 10.23 9.27
N GLN A 119 9.48 10.17 8.94
CA GLN A 119 8.70 8.93 8.99
C GLN A 119 8.90 8.10 7.72
N VAL A 120 8.91 8.74 6.55
CA VAL A 120 9.21 8.10 5.25
C VAL A 120 10.57 7.43 5.28
N GLU A 121 11.60 8.09 5.78
CA GLU A 121 12.96 7.56 5.88
C GLU A 121 13.04 6.28 6.73
N ARG A 122 12.26 6.23 7.83
CA ARG A 122 12.12 5.03 8.67
C ARG A 122 11.41 3.89 7.92
N LEU A 123 10.33 4.19 7.21
CA LEU A 123 9.57 3.20 6.41
C LEU A 123 10.39 2.64 5.25
N LEU A 124 11.25 3.47 4.64
CA LEU A 124 12.17 3.08 3.56
C LEU A 124 13.41 2.32 4.08
N GLY A 125 13.67 2.35 5.39
CA GLY A 125 14.85 1.73 6.00
C GLY A 125 16.16 2.44 5.64
N ILE A 126 16.11 3.75 5.32
CA ILE A 126 17.27 4.54 4.86
C ILE A 126 18.17 4.97 6.04
N GLN A 127 17.65 5.02 7.27
CA GLN A 127 18.49 5.18 8.47
C GLN A 127 19.11 3.84 8.92
N SER A 128 20.43 3.71 8.73
CA SER A 128 21.23 2.64 9.32
C SER A 128 22.22 3.21 10.34
N VAL A 129 21.89 3.09 11.63
CA VAL A 129 22.80 2.62 12.69
C VAL A 129 21.98 1.87 13.75
N ALA A 130 21.39 0.73 13.35
CA ALA A 130 20.79 -0.36 14.16
C ALA A 130 19.82 -1.24 13.34
N ALA A 131 19.65 -0.99 12.04
CA ALA A 131 18.62 -1.58 11.20
C ALA A 131 19.03 -2.90 10.49
N THR A 132 19.89 -3.72 11.10
CA THR A 132 20.22 -5.05 10.53
C THR A 132 19.12 -6.09 10.80
N VAL A 133 18.23 -5.85 11.77
CA VAL A 133 17.14 -6.78 12.13
C VAL A 133 15.93 -6.62 11.20
N THR A 134 15.56 -5.38 10.84
CA THR A 134 14.30 -5.09 10.15
C THR A 134 14.31 -5.40 8.65
N LEU A 135 15.47 -5.25 7.97
CA LEU A 135 15.63 -5.62 6.55
C LEU A 135 15.65 -7.15 6.35
N HIS A 136 16.20 -7.90 7.30
CA HIS A 136 16.15 -9.37 7.28
C HIS A 136 14.73 -9.89 7.45
N ALA A 137 13.95 -9.28 8.35
CA ALA A 137 12.56 -9.66 8.56
C ALA A 137 11.67 -9.30 7.36
N ARG A 138 11.95 -8.18 6.69
CA ARG A 138 11.26 -7.77 5.46
C ARG A 138 11.53 -8.77 4.33
N GLN A 139 12.75 -9.29 4.19
CA GLN A 139 13.08 -10.38 3.26
C GLN A 139 12.45 -11.72 3.66
N GLN A 140 12.29 -12.01 4.95
CA GLN A 140 11.66 -13.25 5.41
C GLN A 140 10.14 -13.25 5.21
N ALA A 141 9.45 -12.12 5.39
CA ALA A 141 8.00 -12.04 5.20
C ALA A 141 7.55 -12.15 3.73
N CYS A 142 8.43 -11.82 2.77
CA CYS A 142 8.19 -12.09 1.35
C CYS A 142 8.66 -13.49 0.88
N GLN A 143 9.16 -14.34 1.79
CA GLN A 143 9.50 -15.74 1.51
C GLN A 143 8.46 -16.75 1.96
N LEU A 144 7.41 -16.33 2.67
CA LEU A 144 6.40 -17.26 3.17
C LEU A 144 5.50 -17.76 2.04
N GLU A 145 5.56 -19.06 1.78
CA GLU A 145 4.78 -19.72 0.74
C GLU A 145 3.59 -20.48 1.30
N VAL A 146 2.56 -20.62 0.48
CA VAL A 146 1.42 -21.47 0.76
C VAL A 146 1.89 -22.91 0.98
N GLY A 147 1.54 -23.51 2.12
CA GLY A 147 1.95 -24.86 2.51
C GLY A 147 2.96 -24.89 3.67
N GLU A 148 3.51 -23.75 4.07
CA GLU A 148 4.37 -23.65 5.26
C GLU A 148 3.58 -23.59 6.57
N THR A 149 4.21 -24.01 7.67
CA THR A 149 3.63 -23.91 9.01
C THR A 149 4.38 -22.85 9.82
N ILE A 150 3.65 -21.89 10.38
CA ILE A 150 4.14 -20.91 11.34
C ILE A 150 3.52 -21.20 12.70
N ASP A 151 4.34 -21.65 13.65
CA ASP A 151 3.91 -22.02 15.00
C ASP A 151 2.74 -23.03 14.97
N ASP A 152 1.54 -22.63 15.43
CA ASP A 152 0.33 -23.46 15.44
C ASP A 152 -0.54 -23.31 14.16
N PHE A 153 -0.05 -22.60 13.13
CA PHE A 153 -0.83 -22.24 11.95
C PHE A 153 -0.24 -22.82 10.66
N ASP A 154 -1.03 -23.60 9.92
CA ASP A 154 -0.70 -24.04 8.57
C ASP A 154 -1.18 -22.99 7.56
N LEU A 155 -0.29 -22.41 6.76
CA LEU A 155 -0.64 -21.44 5.72
C LEU A 155 -1.26 -22.16 4.52
N LEU A 156 -2.50 -21.83 4.17
CA LEU A 156 -3.24 -22.51 3.11
C LEU A 156 -3.37 -21.70 1.82
N ILE A 157 -3.64 -20.39 1.93
CA ILE A 157 -3.82 -19.50 0.78
C ILE A 157 -3.35 -18.11 1.16
N LYS A 158 -2.64 -17.40 0.27
CA LYS A 158 -2.34 -15.97 0.45
C LYS A 158 -3.57 -15.14 0.06
N LEU A 159 -4.12 -14.38 0.99
CA LEU A 159 -5.30 -13.54 0.78
C LEU A 159 -4.95 -12.12 0.33
N GLY A 160 -3.77 -11.61 0.68
CA GLY A 160 -3.31 -10.30 0.25
C GLY A 160 -1.97 -9.90 0.87
N SER A 161 -1.31 -8.90 0.31
CA SER A 161 -0.05 -8.35 0.83
C SER A 161 -0.15 -6.82 0.84
N GLY A 162 0.11 -6.20 1.98
CA GLY A 162 0.11 -4.75 2.13
C GLY A 162 1.42 -4.26 2.75
N ALA A 163 1.60 -2.94 2.79
CA ALA A 163 2.84 -2.27 3.22
C ALA A 163 3.38 -2.72 4.60
N PHE A 164 2.51 -3.27 5.46
CA PHE A 164 2.84 -3.66 6.84
C PHE A 164 2.79 -5.16 7.10
N ALA A 165 2.14 -5.96 6.25
CA ALA A 165 1.93 -7.39 6.51
C ALA A 165 1.42 -8.16 5.29
N THR A 166 1.65 -9.47 5.30
CA THR A 166 0.98 -10.42 4.40
C THR A 166 -0.13 -11.16 5.16
N VAL A 167 -1.30 -11.27 4.54
CA VAL A 167 -2.47 -11.95 5.10
C VAL A 167 -2.65 -13.29 4.41
N PHE A 168 -2.77 -14.35 5.19
CA PHE A 168 -3.02 -15.71 4.74
C PHE A 168 -4.32 -16.25 5.33
N LEU A 169 -5.03 -17.09 4.57
CA LEU A 169 -5.93 -18.06 5.15
C LEU A 169 -5.07 -19.18 5.74
N ALA A 170 -5.22 -19.43 7.03
CA ALA A 170 -4.45 -20.42 7.75
C ALA A 170 -5.35 -21.35 8.56
N ARG A 171 -4.89 -22.57 8.82
CA ARG A 171 -5.54 -23.51 9.75
C ARG A 171 -4.79 -23.53 11.07
N GLN A 172 -5.47 -23.17 12.15
CA GLN A 172 -4.95 -23.32 13.51
C GLN A 172 -5.06 -24.79 13.95
N ARG A 173 -3.94 -25.45 14.26
CA ARG A 173 -3.90 -26.90 14.53
C ARG A 173 -4.47 -27.27 15.90
N SER A 174 -4.23 -26.46 16.93
CA SER A 174 -4.78 -26.70 18.28
C SER A 174 -6.31 -26.68 18.31
N LEU A 175 -6.93 -25.83 17.49
CA LEU A 175 -8.38 -25.62 17.47
C LEU A 175 -9.07 -26.16 16.20
N GLN A 176 -8.32 -26.73 15.26
CA GLN A 176 -8.80 -27.28 13.99
C GLN A 176 -9.76 -26.35 13.23
N ARG A 177 -9.46 -25.04 13.19
CA ARG A 177 -10.29 -24.01 12.55
C ARG A 177 -9.52 -23.18 11.53
N LEU A 178 -10.23 -22.61 10.57
CA LEU A 178 -9.69 -21.67 9.60
C LEU A 178 -9.73 -20.24 10.16
N VAL A 179 -8.65 -19.49 9.93
CA VAL A 179 -8.47 -18.10 10.39
C VAL A 179 -7.76 -17.28 9.33
N ALA A 180 -7.98 -15.97 9.33
CA ALA A 180 -7.11 -15.03 8.62
C ALA A 180 -5.90 -14.71 9.51
N LEU A 181 -4.71 -15.12 9.08
CA LEU A 181 -3.45 -14.88 9.77
C LEU A 181 -2.72 -13.71 9.11
N LYS A 182 -2.56 -12.61 9.84
CA LYS A 182 -1.77 -11.45 9.42
C LYS A 182 -0.35 -11.60 9.95
N VAL A 183 0.62 -11.75 9.05
CA VAL A 183 2.03 -11.93 9.37
C VAL A 183 2.77 -10.65 9.03
N ALA A 184 3.34 -9.99 10.06
CA ALA A 184 4.15 -8.79 9.92
C ALA A 184 5.64 -9.15 10.05
N ALA A 185 6.48 -8.53 9.23
CA ALA A 185 7.93 -8.57 9.39
C ALA A 185 8.31 -7.79 10.66
N ASN A 186 9.03 -8.43 11.59
CA ASN A 186 9.46 -7.82 12.86
C ASN A 186 10.95 -7.46 12.83
#